data_AF-A0A7V9QB67-F1
#
_entry.id   AF-A0A7V9QB67-F1
#
_cell.length_a   1.000
_cell.length_b   1.000
_cell.length_c   1.000
_cell.angle_alpha   90.00
_cell.angle_beta   90.00
_cell.angle_gamma   90.00
#
_symmetry.space_group_name_H-M   'P 1'
#
loop_
_entity.id
_entity.type
_entity.pdbx_description
1 polymer ?
#
loop_
_entity_poly.entity_id
_entity_poly.type
_entity_poly.pdbx_seq_one_letter_code
_entity_poly.pdbx_strand_id
1 'polypeptide(L)' 'MQAIPPVGRDGIVRGACPHDCPDTCAMLVHVRDGRAVRVQGDPDHPVTQGFLCAK' A
#
# COMPACT_ATOMS: atom_id res chain seq x y z
N MET A 1 -3.08 7.54 14.10
CA MET A 1 -2.00 8.10 13.27
C MET A 1 -0.80 7.16 13.34
N GLN A 2 -0.79 6.12 12.50
CA GLN A 2 0.30 5.14 12.51
C GLN A 2 1.59 5.82 12.03
N ALA A 3 2.68 5.63 12.77
CA ALA A 3 3.99 6.15 12.39
C ALA A 3 4.41 5.52 11.05
N ILE A 4 4.79 6.35 10.08
CA ILE A 4 5.43 5.88 8.85
C ILE A 4 6.79 5.31 9.29
N PRO A 5 7.03 3.99 9.16
CA PRO A 5 8.31 3.43 9.53
C PRO A 5 9.41 4.07 8.67
N PRO A 6 10.63 4.28 9.20
CA PRO A 6 11.74 4.79 8.40
C PRO A 6 11.93 3.89 7.18
N VAL A 7 11.93 4.49 5.99
CA VAL A 7 12.18 3.81 4.70
C VAL A 7 13.57 3.18 4.79
N GLY A 8 13.62 1.85 4.97
CA GLY A 8 14.88 1.14 5.18
C GLY A 8 14.80 -0.26 5.77
N ARG A 9 13.61 -0.77 6.12
CA ARG A 9 13.44 -2.16 6.53
C ARG A 9 12.77 -2.95 5.42
N ASP A 10 13.34 -4.08 5.06
CA ASP A 10 12.67 -5.07 4.21
C ASP A 10 11.34 -5.49 4.84
N GLY A 11 10.31 -5.65 4.02
CA GLY A 11 8.99 -6.06 4.50
C GLY A 11 7.84 -5.46 3.71
N ILE A 12 6.67 -5.43 4.34
CA ILE A 12 5.44 -4.91 3.75
C ILE A 12 5.00 -3.68 4.54
N VAL A 13 4.84 -2.55 3.85
CA VAL A 13 4.25 -1.31 4.39
C VAL A 13 2.81 -1.21 3.92
N ARG A 14 1.89 -1.00 4.86
CA ARG A 14 0.48 -0.73 4.56
C ARG A 14 0.29 0.77 4.35
N GLY A 15 -0.48 1.14 3.33
CA GLY A 15 -0.78 2.54 3.01
C GLY A 15 -2.11 2.68 2.27
N ALA A 16 -2.55 3.92 2.11
CA ALA A 16 -3.71 4.26 1.26
C ALA A 16 -3.23 4.75 -0.11
N CYS A 17 -4.04 4.50 -1.15
CA CYS A 17 -3.81 5.02 -2.48
C CYS A 17 -3.72 6.56 -2.46
N PRO A 18 -2.66 7.16 -3.05
CA PRO A 18 -2.48 8.61 -3.03
C PRO A 18 -3.39 9.36 -4.01
N HIS A 19 -4.18 8.64 -4.83
CA HIS A 19 -5.06 9.27 -5.82
C HIS A 19 -6.25 9.99 -5.18
N ASP A 20 -6.50 9.79 -3.89
CA ASP A 20 -7.55 10.47 -3.12
C ASP A 20 -8.93 10.38 -3.79
N CYS A 21 -9.22 9.24 -4.43
CA CYS A 21 -10.52 8.93 -4.99
C CYS A 21 -11.42 8.32 -3.90
N PRO A 22 -12.76 8.34 -4.09
CA PRO A 22 -13.70 7.84 -3.09
C PRO A 22 -13.55 6.35 -2.76
N ASP A 23 -12.86 5.56 -3.61
CA ASP A 23 -12.62 4.14 -3.36
C ASP A 23 -11.68 3.92 -2.17
N THR A 24 -10.81 4.89 -1.87
CA THR A 24 -9.87 4.86 -0.73
C THR A 24 -9.07 3.55 -0.63
N CYS A 25 -8.57 3.05 -1.77
CA CYS A 25 -7.95 1.73 -1.83
C CYS A 25 -6.81 1.56 -0.81
N ALA A 26 -6.83 0.48 -0.03
CA ALA A 26 -5.69 0.07 0.77
C ALA A 26 -4.66 -0.69 -0.07
N MET A 27 -3.39 -0.38 0.15
CA MET A 27 -2.25 -0.92 -0.60
C MET A 27 -1.25 -1.59 0.33
N LEU A 28 -0.60 -2.61 -0.20
CA LEU A 28 0.55 -3.28 0.39
C LEU A 28 1.78 -2.99 -0.49
N VAL A 29 2.77 -2.31 0.07
CA VAL A 29 4.03 -1.98 -0.59
C VAL A 29 5.12 -2.89 -0.07
N HIS A 30 5.65 -3.75 -0.94
CA HIS A 30 6.80 -4.60 -0.61
C HIS A 30 8.08 -3.81 -0.78
N VAL A 31 8.88 -3.73 0.27
CA VAL A 31 10.15 -3.02 0.33
C VAL A 31 11.29 -4.03 0.43
N ARG A 32 12.33 -3.83 -0.38
CA ARG A 32 13.63 -4.53 -0.30
C ARG A 32 14.76 -3.55 -0.46
N ASP A 33 15.78 -3.63 0.40
CA ASP A 33 16.94 -2.73 0.42
C ASP A 33 16.54 -1.25 0.41
N GLY A 34 15.48 -0.92 1.17
CA GLY A 34 14.93 0.45 1.22
C GLY A 34 14.20 0.91 -0.04
N ARG A 35 13.98 0.04 -1.03
CA ARG A 35 13.25 0.35 -2.27
C ARG A 35 11.92 -0.39 -2.35
N ALA A 36 10.87 0.29 -2.80
CA ALA A 36 9.62 -0.35 -3.16
C ALA A 36 9.82 -1.20 -4.43
N VAL A 37 9.57 -2.50 -4.34
CA VAL A 37 9.77 -3.46 -5.45
C VAL A 37 8.45 -4.00 -6.00
N ARG A 38 7.36 -3.89 -5.23
CA ARG A 38 6.02 -4.31 -5.66
C ARG A 38 4.96 -3.53 -4.90
N VAL A 39 3.90 -3.16 -5.60
CA VAL A 39 2.67 -2.58 -5.03
C VAL A 39 1.51 -3.49 -5.43
N GLN A 40 0.65 -3.78 -4.47
CA GLN A 40 -0.58 -4.55 -4.70
C GLN A 40 -1.69 -4.04 -3.78
N GLY A 41 -2.95 -4.29 -4.15
CA GLY A 41 -4.07 -3.99 -3.26
C GLY A 41 -4.07 -4.92 -2.06
N ASP A 42 -4.62 -4.44 -0.95
CA ASP A 42 -4.82 -5.24 0.26
C ASP A 42 -6.09 -6.11 0.10
N PRO A 43 -5.98 -7.44 0.01
CA PRO A 43 -7.14 -8.32 -0.14
C PRO A 43 -8.08 -8.28 1.07
N ASP A 44 -7.58 -7.86 2.23
CA ASP A 44 -8.38 -7.74 3.46
C ASP A 44 -9.17 -6.42 3.51
N HIS A 45 -8.98 -5.51 2.54
CA HIS A 45 -9.72 -4.25 2.51
C HIS A 45 -11.19 -4.49 2.15
N PRO A 46 -12.16 -4.13 3.01
CA PRO A 46 -13.55 -4.55 2.86
C PRO A 46 -14.22 -4.00 1.60
N VAL A 47 -13.78 -2.83 1.12
CA VAL A 47 -14.38 -2.14 -0.03
C VAL A 47 -13.75 -2.59 -1.34
N THR A 48 -12.41 -2.61 -1.40
CA THR A 48 -11.70 -2.82 -2.67
C THR A 48 -11.16 -4.24 -2.84
N GLN A 49 -11.07 -5.02 -1.75
CA GLN A 49 -10.76 -6.47 -1.76
C GLN A 49 -9.54 -6.82 -2.62
N GLY A 50 -8.50 -6.00 -2.57
CA GLY A 50 -7.27 -6.18 -3.34
C GLY A 50 -7.26 -5.57 -4.75
N PHE A 51 -8.38 -5.03 -5.22
CA PHE A 51 -8.43 -4.31 -6.49
C PHE A 51 -7.71 -2.96 -6.40
N LEU A 52 -6.86 -2.68 -7.41
CA LEU A 52 -6.28 -1.38 -7.69
C LEU A 52 -6.54 -1.03 -9.16
N CYS A 53 -6.89 0.23 -9.43
CA CYS A 53 -7.01 0.72 -10.79
C CYS A 53 -5.63 0.85 -11.46
N ALA A 54 -5.60 1.06 -12.77
CA ALA A 54 -4.37 1.23 -13.53
C ALA A 54 -3.81 2.68 -13.53
N LYS A 55 -4.50 3.63 -12.89
CA LYS A 55 -4.00 5.00 -12.73
C LYS A 55 -2.90 5.05 -11.67
#